data_AF-A0A086WG72-F1
#
_entry.id   AF-A0A086WG72-F1
#
_cell.length_a   1.000
_cell.length_b   1.000
_cell.length_c   1.000
_cell.angle_alpha   90.00
_cell.angle_beta   90.00
_cell.angle_gamma   90.00
#
_symmetry.space_group_name_H-M   'P 1'
#
loop_
_entity.id
_entity.type
_entity.pdbx_description
1 polymer ?
#
loop_
_entity_poly.entity_id
_entity_poly.type
_entity_poly.pdbx_seq_one_letter_code
_entity_poly.pdbx_strand_id
1 'polypeptide(L)'
;MGIGYDVVWIVNNDTIVKDDALQPLVAMMKARPEVGLVGSYLLNTSDSNLQCAGGVSGIKQLALFKNFLPGRGGLSGWLFGRQLVYLTGASMLVSRRLIDDIGLMEESFFLYFEEAEWQERALAAGYKLAVAPDSKVYHEGSATVGAASPFFYYMYSRSAILYLKKIRKGSPLVTAAWLLLACYLKTRNGACICATFSGIKDGISRSASDWQSQFFTRVNAKLGTEVEQ
;
A
#
# COMPACT_ATOMS: atom_id res chain seq x y z
N MET A 1 -27.37 -17.82 15.08
CA MET A 1 -26.25 -17.85 14.13
C MET A 1 -26.15 -16.46 13.52
N GLY A 2 -25.22 -15.64 14.01
CA GLY A 2 -24.99 -14.31 13.42
C GLY A 2 -24.44 -14.49 12.01
N ILE A 3 -24.88 -13.63 11.08
CA ILE A 3 -24.44 -13.65 9.69
C ILE A 3 -22.92 -13.40 9.69
N GLY A 4 -22.15 -14.46 9.48
CA GLY A 4 -20.70 -14.38 9.33
C GLY A 4 -20.33 -14.07 7.88
N TYR A 5 -19.09 -13.63 7.65
CA TYR A 5 -18.53 -13.44 6.33
C TYR A 5 -17.35 -14.38 6.12
N ASP A 6 -17.28 -15.00 4.94
CA ASP A 6 -16.15 -15.86 4.56
C ASP A 6 -14.99 -15.05 3.97
N VAL A 7 -15.32 -13.90 3.38
CA VAL A 7 -14.39 -13.01 2.68
C VAL A 7 -14.77 -11.55 2.91
N VAL A 8 -13.79 -10.66 2.84
CA VAL A 8 -13.95 -9.20 2.88
C VAL A 8 -13.34 -8.62 1.62
N TRP A 9 -14.09 -7.78 0.89
CA TRP A 9 -13.56 -7.07 -0.26
C TRP A 9 -13.21 -5.64 0.12
N ILE A 10 -11.92 -5.32 0.09
CA ILE A 10 -11.40 -3.97 0.30
C ILE A 10 -11.29 -3.30 -1.05
N VAL A 11 -11.89 -2.13 -1.18
CA VAL A 11 -11.92 -1.34 -2.42
C VAL A 11 -11.69 0.13 -2.07
N ASN A 12 -10.82 0.80 -2.82
CA ASN A 12 -10.62 2.25 -2.66
C ASN A 12 -11.85 3.04 -3.10
N ASN A 13 -12.02 4.23 -2.50
CA ASN A 13 -13.11 5.15 -2.78
C ASN A 13 -13.04 5.83 -4.16
N ASP A 14 -11.88 5.82 -4.81
CA ASP A 14 -11.64 6.36 -6.16
C ASP A 14 -11.65 5.27 -7.24
N THR A 15 -12.48 4.24 -7.04
CA THR A 15 -12.64 3.13 -7.98
C THR A 15 -14.05 3.05 -8.55
N ILE A 16 -14.14 2.48 -9.75
CA ILE A 16 -15.38 2.08 -10.39
C ILE A 16 -15.35 0.55 -10.50
N VAL A 17 -16.16 -0.10 -9.68
CA VAL A 17 -16.31 -1.55 -9.62
C VAL A 17 -17.45 -1.98 -10.53
N LYS A 18 -17.19 -2.96 -11.40
CA LYS A 18 -18.23 -3.56 -12.24
C LYS A 18 -18.97 -4.67 -11.50
N ASP A 19 -20.24 -4.89 -11.84
CA ASP A 19 -21.11 -5.90 -11.21
C ASP A 19 -20.56 -7.32 -11.31
N ASP A 20 -19.76 -7.60 -12.34
CA ASP A 20 -19.13 -8.89 -12.62
C ASP A 20 -17.72 -9.04 -12.03
N ALA A 21 -17.20 -8.02 -11.33
CA ALA A 21 -15.83 -8.03 -10.83
C ALA A 21 -15.66 -8.90 -9.57
N LEU A 22 -16.70 -9.10 -8.76
CA LEU A 22 -16.59 -9.88 -7.53
C LEU A 22 -16.49 -11.40 -7.79
N GLN A 23 -17.28 -11.93 -8.74
CA GLN A 23 -17.36 -13.39 -8.92
C GLN A 23 -16.00 -14.03 -9.25
N PRO A 24 -15.15 -13.46 -10.12
CA PRO A 24 -13.82 -14.00 -10.39
C PRO A 24 -12.89 -14.04 -9.17
N LEU A 25 -12.96 -13.02 -8.30
CA LEU A 25 -12.16 -12.97 -7.07
C LEU A 25 -12.56 -14.11 -6.12
N VAL A 26 -13.87 -14.28 -5.91
CA VAL A 26 -14.43 -15.34 -5.05
C VAL A 26 -14.14 -16.72 -5.64
N ALA A 27 -14.29 -16.91 -6.95
CA ALA A 27 -13.99 -18.17 -7.63
C ALA A 27 -12.51 -18.57 -7.46
N MET A 28 -11.58 -17.62 -7.61
CA MET A 28 -10.16 -17.85 -7.41
C MET A 28 -9.85 -18.31 -5.97
N MET A 29 -10.44 -17.63 -4.97
CA MET A 29 -10.20 -17.97 -3.57
C MET A 29 -10.81 -19.33 -3.18
N LYS A 30 -12.00 -19.66 -3.71
CA LYS A 30 -12.63 -20.98 -3.51
C LYS A 30 -11.84 -22.12 -4.15
N ALA A 31 -11.29 -21.89 -5.34
CA ALA A 31 -10.51 -22.90 -6.06
C ALA A 31 -9.13 -23.14 -5.43
N ARG A 32 -8.62 -22.18 -4.63
CA ARG A 32 -7.27 -22.20 -4.08
C ARG A 32 -7.24 -21.81 -2.61
N PRO A 33 -7.52 -22.75 -1.69
CA PRO A 33 -7.60 -22.48 -0.25
C PRO A 33 -6.31 -21.96 0.39
N GLU A 34 -5.16 -22.12 -0.28
CA GLU A 34 -3.88 -21.55 0.15
C GLU A 34 -3.75 -20.04 -0.14
N VAL A 35 -4.64 -19.49 -0.97
CA VAL A 35 -4.65 -18.07 -1.33
C VAL A 35 -5.41 -17.26 -0.29
N GLY A 36 -4.69 -16.37 0.40
CA GLY A 36 -5.27 -15.51 1.43
C GLY A 36 -5.78 -14.18 0.91
N LEU A 37 -5.19 -13.67 -0.18
CA LEU A 37 -5.56 -12.42 -0.84
C LEU A 37 -5.66 -12.60 -2.37
N VAL A 38 -6.69 -12.00 -2.97
CA VAL A 38 -6.87 -11.93 -4.42
C VAL A 38 -7.08 -10.49 -4.85
N GLY A 39 -6.26 -10.00 -5.78
CA GLY A 39 -6.43 -8.66 -6.36
C GLY A 39 -7.16 -8.69 -7.71
N SER A 40 -7.76 -7.56 -8.04
CA SER A 40 -8.37 -7.32 -9.36
C SER A 40 -7.33 -6.85 -10.39
N TYR A 41 -7.67 -6.95 -11.67
CA TYR A 41 -7.04 -6.18 -12.73
C TYR A 41 -7.49 -4.72 -12.63
N LEU A 42 -6.57 -3.84 -12.28
CA LEU A 42 -6.83 -2.40 -12.25
C LEU A 42 -6.64 -1.82 -13.63
N LEU A 43 -7.62 -1.06 -14.09
CA LEU A 43 -7.59 -0.34 -15.36
C LEU A 43 -7.63 1.17 -15.07
N ASN A 44 -6.95 1.98 -15.88
CA ASN A 44 -7.13 3.43 -15.78
C ASN A 44 -8.54 3.80 -16.22
N THR A 45 -9.15 4.76 -15.54
CA THR A 45 -10.47 5.31 -15.93
C THR A 45 -10.43 6.05 -17.26
N SER A 46 -9.31 6.68 -17.61
CA SER A 46 -9.16 7.53 -18.79
C SER A 46 -9.06 6.78 -20.12
N ASP A 47 -8.36 5.65 -20.15
CA ASP A 47 -8.04 4.93 -21.39
C ASP A 47 -8.28 3.41 -21.31
N SER A 48 -8.78 2.91 -20.18
CA SER A 48 -8.98 1.48 -19.91
C SER A 48 -7.72 0.62 -20.03
N ASN A 49 -6.53 1.22 -20.12
CA ASN A 49 -5.28 0.47 -20.17
C ASN A 49 -4.98 -0.16 -18.81
N LEU A 50 -4.23 -1.26 -18.83
CA LEU A 50 -3.81 -1.96 -17.63
C LEU A 50 -2.98 -1.04 -16.74
N GLN A 51 -3.56 -0.65 -15.61
CA GLN A 51 -2.88 0.06 -14.55
C GLN A 51 -2.13 -0.93 -13.67
N CYS A 52 -2.75 -1.99 -13.15
CA CYS A 52 -2.05 -2.93 -12.26
C CYS A 52 -2.63 -4.34 -12.31
N ALA A 53 -1.77 -5.34 -12.19
CA ALA A 53 -2.13 -6.76 -12.14
C ALA A 53 -1.31 -7.48 -11.04
N GLY A 54 -1.08 -6.81 -9.92
CA GLY A 54 -0.16 -7.25 -8.87
C GLY A 54 1.33 -7.08 -9.24
N GLY A 55 2.20 -7.36 -8.27
CA GLY A 55 3.65 -7.19 -8.35
C GLY A 55 4.43 -8.46 -8.00
N VAL A 56 5.54 -8.64 -8.72
CA VAL A 56 6.58 -9.65 -8.40
C VAL A 56 7.81 -8.98 -7.79
N SER A 57 8.56 -9.73 -6.99
CA SER A 57 9.68 -9.19 -6.22
C SER A 57 10.79 -8.63 -7.13
N GLY A 58 11.03 -7.31 -7.02
CA GLY A 58 12.26 -6.62 -7.43
C GLY A 58 12.88 -5.90 -6.22
N ILE A 59 14.19 -6.04 -6.05
CA ILE A 59 15.10 -5.50 -5.00
C ILE A 59 14.40 -4.73 -3.86
N LYS A 60 13.98 -5.46 -2.82
CA LYS A 60 13.24 -4.95 -1.65
C LYS A 60 14.05 -4.00 -0.74
N GLN A 61 15.35 -3.82 -0.95
CA GLN A 61 16.25 -3.24 0.07
C GLN A 61 16.90 -1.90 -0.28
N LEU A 62 16.99 -1.52 -1.56
CA LEU A 62 17.58 -0.23 -1.98
C LEU A 62 16.66 0.61 -2.89
N ALA A 63 15.49 0.06 -3.25
CA ALA A 63 14.50 0.71 -4.10
C ALA A 63 13.21 0.89 -3.29
N LEU A 64 13.18 1.92 -2.46
CA LEU A 64 11.94 2.48 -1.92
C LEU A 64 11.12 3.05 -3.10
N PHE A 65 10.47 2.17 -3.88
CA PHE A 65 9.45 2.49 -4.90
C PHE A 65 9.92 2.90 -6.30
N LYS A 66 11.20 2.69 -6.69
CA LYS A 66 11.60 3.05 -8.06
C LYS A 66 11.03 2.13 -9.16
N ASN A 67 10.37 1.02 -8.82
CA ASN A 67 9.65 0.18 -9.81
C ASN A 67 8.40 -0.49 -9.20
N PHE A 68 7.64 0.22 -8.35
CA PHE A 68 6.19 0.00 -8.33
C PHE A 68 5.60 0.82 -9.48
N LEU A 69 6.02 0.51 -10.71
CA LEU A 69 5.28 0.91 -11.89
C LEU A 69 4.02 0.04 -11.87
N PRO A 70 2.83 0.61 -11.67
CA PRO A 70 1.62 -0.07 -12.04
C PRO A 70 1.78 -0.43 -13.53
N GLY A 71 1.66 -1.71 -13.89
CA GLY A 71 1.18 -2.04 -15.24
C GLY A 71 2.06 -2.89 -16.15
N ARG A 72 3.23 -3.42 -15.73
CA ARG A 72 4.00 -4.35 -16.60
C ARG A 72 4.53 -5.64 -15.95
N GLY A 73 4.57 -5.72 -14.62
CA GLY A 73 5.21 -6.83 -13.89
C GLY A 73 4.29 -8.00 -13.48
N GLY A 74 3.00 -7.74 -13.28
CA GLY A 74 2.06 -8.73 -12.74
C GLY A 74 1.80 -9.90 -13.68
N LEU A 75 1.42 -9.58 -14.93
CA LEU A 75 1.20 -10.57 -15.96
C LEU A 75 2.49 -11.32 -16.32
N SER A 76 3.64 -10.63 -16.41
CA SER A 76 4.93 -11.29 -16.68
C SER A 76 5.34 -12.22 -15.54
N GLY A 77 5.14 -11.83 -14.29
CA GLY A 77 5.32 -12.69 -13.13
C GLY A 77 4.57 -14.01 -13.21
N TRP A 78 3.26 -13.93 -13.48
CA TRP A 78 2.40 -15.09 -13.62
C TRP A 78 2.76 -15.94 -14.86
N LEU A 79 3.01 -15.31 -16.01
CA LEU A 79 3.43 -15.97 -17.25
C LEU A 79 4.77 -16.70 -17.12
N PHE A 80 5.67 -16.22 -16.26
CA PHE A 80 6.97 -16.85 -16.01
C PHE A 80 7.00 -17.70 -14.71
N GLY A 81 5.83 -18.05 -14.16
CA GLY A 81 5.71 -18.91 -12.97
C GLY A 81 6.31 -18.32 -11.70
N ARG A 82 6.53 -17.00 -11.65
CA ARG A 82 7.08 -16.30 -10.49
C ARG A 82 5.96 -16.04 -9.48
N GLN A 83 6.27 -16.32 -8.22
CA GLN A 83 5.33 -16.06 -7.13
C GLN A 83 5.02 -14.56 -7.04
N LEU A 84 3.73 -14.23 -7.05
CA LEU A 84 3.24 -12.90 -6.76
C LEU A 84 3.54 -12.56 -5.30
N VAL A 85 4.08 -11.37 -5.06
CA VAL A 85 4.47 -10.93 -3.71
C VAL A 85 3.75 -9.67 -3.27
N TYR A 86 2.92 -9.09 -4.13
CA TYR A 86 2.20 -7.87 -3.83
C TYR A 86 0.94 -7.70 -4.68
N LEU A 87 -0.07 -7.13 -4.06
CA LEU A 87 -1.32 -6.63 -4.58
C LEU A 87 -1.47 -5.18 -4.10
N THR A 88 -2.07 -4.35 -4.93
CA THR A 88 -2.41 -2.97 -4.57
C THR A 88 -3.74 -2.96 -3.80
N GLY A 89 -3.85 -2.12 -2.78
CA GLY A 89 -5.08 -2.01 -1.97
C GLY A 89 -6.23 -1.30 -2.63
N ALA A 90 -6.10 -0.83 -3.87
CA ALA A 90 -7.24 -0.31 -4.60
C ALA A 90 -8.34 -1.37 -4.81
N SER A 91 -7.98 -2.65 -4.88
CA SER A 91 -8.96 -3.75 -4.88
C SER A 91 -8.32 -5.07 -4.42
N MET A 92 -8.67 -5.53 -3.21
CA MET A 92 -8.21 -6.79 -2.63
C MET A 92 -9.35 -7.54 -1.94
N LEU A 93 -9.64 -8.76 -2.40
CA LEU A 93 -10.47 -9.71 -1.67
C LEU A 93 -9.59 -10.47 -0.68
N VAL A 94 -10.03 -10.57 0.57
CA VAL A 94 -9.28 -11.16 1.68
C VAL A 94 -10.12 -12.23 2.35
N SER A 95 -9.52 -13.40 2.60
CA SER A 95 -10.21 -14.46 3.34
C SER A 95 -10.38 -14.10 4.81
N ARG A 96 -11.52 -14.48 5.42
CA ARG A 96 -11.72 -14.36 6.87
C ARG A 96 -10.63 -15.11 7.65
N ARG A 97 -10.25 -16.30 7.17
CA ARG A 97 -9.18 -17.12 7.77
C ARG A 97 -7.85 -16.37 7.87
N LEU A 98 -7.45 -15.64 6.82
CA LEU A 98 -6.24 -14.83 6.89
C LEU A 98 -6.36 -13.75 7.97
N ILE A 99 -7.50 -13.07 8.05
CA ILE A 99 -7.74 -12.05 9.09
C ILE A 99 -7.67 -12.66 10.49
N ASP A 100 -8.21 -13.87 10.67
CA ASP A 100 -8.13 -14.59 11.96
C ASP A 100 -6.69 -14.97 12.32
N ASP A 101 -5.90 -15.41 11.33
CA ASP A 101 -4.55 -15.90 11.56
C ASP A 101 -3.53 -14.77 11.79
N ILE A 102 -3.63 -13.67 11.03
CA ILE A 102 -2.62 -12.59 11.08
C ILE A 102 -3.14 -11.28 11.66
N GLY A 103 -4.45 -11.11 11.82
CA GLY A 103 -5.07 -9.86 12.25
C GLY A 103 -5.26 -8.84 11.12
N LEU A 104 -5.78 -7.66 11.47
CA LEU A 104 -6.07 -6.56 10.55
C LEU A 104 -4.80 -5.83 10.06
N MET A 105 -4.99 -4.89 9.13
CA MET A 105 -3.96 -3.92 8.77
C MET A 105 -3.59 -3.06 9.98
N GLU A 106 -2.32 -2.66 10.05
CA GLU A 106 -1.80 -1.93 11.19
C GLU A 106 -2.12 -0.43 11.10
N GLU A 107 -2.93 0.07 12.03
CA GLU A 107 -3.37 1.47 12.08
C GLU A 107 -2.22 2.46 12.28
N SER A 108 -1.09 2.02 12.85
CA SER A 108 0.09 2.87 13.07
C SER A 108 0.63 3.52 11.79
N PHE A 109 0.42 2.91 10.63
CA PHE A 109 0.80 3.48 9.34
C PHE A 109 -0.10 4.65 8.97
N PHE A 110 -1.41 4.50 9.14
CA PHE A 110 -2.51 5.35 8.65
C PHE A 110 -2.52 5.57 7.14
N LEU A 111 -1.37 5.91 6.54
CA LEU A 111 -1.20 6.07 5.11
C LEU A 111 0.18 5.57 4.67
N TYR A 112 0.18 4.84 3.56
CA TYR A 112 1.32 4.17 2.94
C TYR A 112 1.89 2.99 3.73
N PHE A 113 2.25 1.94 3.00
CA PHE A 113 2.91 0.71 3.48
C PHE A 113 2.07 -0.21 4.37
N GLU A 114 0.87 0.16 4.80
CA GLU A 114 -0.03 -0.71 5.57
C GLU A 114 -0.36 -2.00 4.83
N GLU A 115 -0.73 -1.89 3.55
CA GLU A 115 -1.06 -3.05 2.71
C GLU A 115 0.18 -3.89 2.39
N ALA A 116 1.35 -3.26 2.26
CA ALA A 116 2.60 -3.94 1.97
C ALA A 116 3.06 -4.79 3.17
N GLU A 117 2.98 -4.22 4.37
CA GLU A 117 3.27 -4.91 5.63
C GLU A 117 2.33 -6.09 5.84
N TRP A 118 1.03 -5.87 5.62
CA TRP A 118 0.02 -6.90 5.82
C TRP A 118 0.22 -8.11 4.90
N GLN A 119 0.60 -7.85 3.65
CA GLN A 119 0.93 -8.89 2.67
C GLN A 119 2.23 -9.63 2.98
N GLU A 120 3.24 -8.96 3.55
CA GLU A 120 4.44 -9.64 4.06
C GLU A 120 4.08 -10.56 5.24
N ARG A 121 3.18 -10.14 6.14
CA ARG A 121 2.65 -11.02 7.21
C ARG A 121 1.90 -12.22 6.64
N ALA A 122 1.04 -12.00 5.64
CA ALA A 122 0.32 -13.08 4.98
C ALA A 122 1.28 -14.11 4.36
N LEU A 123 2.27 -13.64 3.60
CA LEU A 123 3.30 -14.50 3.00
C LEU A 123 4.11 -15.24 4.06
N ALA A 124 4.46 -14.59 5.17
CA ALA A 124 5.18 -15.21 6.28
C ALA A 124 4.34 -16.29 7.01
N ALA A 125 3.03 -16.14 7.05
CA ALA A 125 2.08 -17.13 7.56
C ALA A 125 1.77 -18.27 6.56
N GLY A 126 2.42 -18.28 5.38
CA GLY A 126 2.28 -19.34 4.38
C GLY A 126 1.17 -19.13 3.35
N TYR A 127 0.43 -18.01 3.44
CA TYR A 127 -0.58 -17.67 2.44
C TYR A 127 0.06 -17.32 1.10
N LYS A 128 -0.72 -17.53 0.04
CA LYS A 128 -0.41 -17.08 -1.32
C LYS A 128 -1.25 -15.87 -1.69
N LEU A 129 -0.72 -15.08 -2.62
CA LEU A 129 -1.41 -13.97 -3.26
C LEU A 129 -1.75 -14.39 -4.69
N ALA A 130 -2.92 -14.01 -5.17
CA ALA A 130 -3.34 -14.24 -6.54
C ALA A 130 -3.95 -12.99 -7.15
N VAL A 131 -4.09 -12.99 -8.47
CA VAL A 131 -4.84 -11.98 -9.22
C VAL A 131 -5.90 -12.71 -10.02
N ALA A 132 -7.11 -12.17 -10.06
CA ALA A 132 -8.17 -12.66 -10.94
C ALA A 132 -8.24 -11.75 -12.18
N PRO A 133 -7.73 -12.18 -13.35
CA PRO A 133 -7.70 -11.34 -14.55
C PRO A 133 -9.07 -10.92 -15.07
N ASP A 134 -10.09 -11.73 -14.78
CA ASP A 134 -11.47 -11.46 -15.16
C ASP A 134 -12.17 -10.49 -14.20
N SER A 135 -11.59 -10.21 -13.02
CA SER A 135 -12.05 -9.13 -12.15
C SER A 135 -11.46 -7.81 -12.61
N LYS A 136 -12.27 -6.93 -13.20
CA LYS A 136 -11.83 -5.63 -13.71
C LYS A 136 -12.37 -4.51 -12.83
N VAL A 137 -11.47 -3.73 -12.25
CA VAL A 137 -11.80 -2.52 -11.46
C VAL A 137 -11.10 -1.33 -12.09
N TYR A 138 -11.83 -0.25 -12.34
CA TYR A 138 -11.22 0.97 -12.85
C TYR A 138 -10.79 1.83 -11.67
N HIS A 139 -9.62 2.41 -11.74
CA HIS A 139 -9.04 3.18 -10.65
C HIS A 139 -8.42 4.46 -11.22
N GLU A 140 -8.88 5.61 -10.71
CA GLU A 140 -8.45 6.92 -11.19
C GLU A 140 -6.98 7.16 -10.85
N GLY A 141 -6.56 6.73 -9.65
CA GLY A 141 -5.18 6.80 -9.20
C GLY A 141 -4.75 8.23 -8.91
N SER A 142 -4.55 8.55 -7.63
CA SER A 142 -4.10 9.86 -7.11
C SER A 142 -5.20 10.91 -6.87
N ALA A 143 -6.46 10.49 -6.66
CA ALA A 143 -7.54 11.44 -6.39
C ALA A 143 -7.42 12.12 -5.01
N THR A 144 -6.76 11.50 -4.02
CA THR A 144 -6.93 11.91 -2.60
C THR A 144 -5.71 12.57 -1.95
N VAL A 145 -4.49 12.41 -2.49
CA VAL A 145 -3.29 12.99 -1.86
C VAL A 145 -2.46 13.68 -2.93
N GLY A 146 -2.69 14.98 -3.11
CA GLY A 146 -1.99 15.81 -4.10
C GLY A 146 -0.50 15.47 -4.20
N ALA A 147 -0.05 15.14 -5.41
CA ALA A 147 1.30 14.67 -5.65
C ALA A 147 2.34 15.73 -5.18
N ALA A 148 3.35 15.25 -4.44
CA ALA A 148 4.52 16.04 -4.01
C ALA A 148 4.28 17.16 -2.96
N SER A 149 3.31 16.99 -2.05
CA SER A 149 3.11 17.89 -0.90
C SER A 149 4.02 17.57 0.31
N PRO A 150 4.28 18.51 1.23
CA PRO A 150 4.95 18.21 2.50
C PRO A 150 4.26 17.10 3.30
N PHE A 151 2.92 17.05 3.29
CA PHE A 151 2.14 15.99 3.93
C PHE A 151 2.49 14.61 3.34
N PHE A 152 2.51 14.49 2.01
CA PHE A 152 2.93 13.26 1.33
C PHE A 152 4.32 12.82 1.80
N TYR A 153 5.30 13.72 1.78
CA TYR A 153 6.67 13.40 2.12
C TYR A 153 6.86 13.01 3.59
N TYR A 154 6.12 13.64 4.51
CA TYR A 154 6.09 13.24 5.92
C TYR A 154 5.51 11.83 6.08
N MET A 155 4.31 11.59 5.57
CA MET A 155 3.59 10.32 5.77
C MET A 155 4.37 9.17 5.15
N TYR A 156 4.85 9.38 3.92
CA TYR A 156 5.60 8.38 3.20
C TYR A 156 6.93 8.04 3.90
N SER A 157 7.71 9.05 4.33
CA SER A 157 9.00 8.78 4.97
C SER A 157 8.85 8.14 6.36
N ARG A 158 7.82 8.54 7.12
CA ARG A 158 7.45 7.92 8.39
C ARG A 158 7.09 6.46 8.22
N SER A 159 6.13 6.18 7.34
CA SER A 159 5.64 4.83 7.09
C SER A 159 6.72 3.92 6.48
N ALA A 160 7.61 4.45 5.65
CA ALA A 160 8.76 3.71 5.13
C ALA A 160 9.68 3.18 6.25
N ILE A 161 9.99 4.02 7.25
CA ILE A 161 10.83 3.62 8.38
C ILE A 161 10.10 2.61 9.27
N LEU A 162 8.81 2.83 9.55
CA LEU A 162 7.99 1.88 10.33
C LEU A 162 7.92 0.51 9.65
N TYR A 163 7.72 0.50 8.33
CA TYR A 163 7.67 -0.71 7.53
C TYR A 163 8.94 -1.54 7.70
N LEU A 164 10.12 -0.93 7.47
CA LEU A 164 11.40 -1.63 7.58
C LEU A 164 11.70 -2.16 8.98
N LYS A 165 11.32 -1.40 10.02
CA LYS A 165 11.42 -1.86 11.40
C LYS A 165 10.56 -3.12 11.63
N LYS A 166 9.32 -3.12 11.12
CA LYS A 166 8.38 -4.24 11.28
C LYS A 166 8.81 -5.48 10.50
N ILE A 167 9.18 -5.34 9.23
CA ILE A 167 9.61 -6.49 8.42
C ILE A 167 11.05 -6.95 8.73
N ARG A 168 11.77 -6.24 9.62
CA ARG A 168 13.16 -6.52 10.04
C ARG A 168 14.12 -6.67 8.86
N LYS A 169 13.95 -5.85 7.82
CA LYS A 169 14.80 -5.85 6.62
C LYS A 169 15.32 -4.45 6.35
N GLY A 170 16.54 -4.36 5.82
CA GLY A 170 17.19 -3.10 5.46
C GLY A 170 17.72 -2.32 6.66
N SER A 171 18.46 -1.24 6.37
CA SER A 171 19.01 -0.34 7.38
C SER A 171 18.18 0.95 7.44
N PRO A 172 17.56 1.30 8.59
CA PRO A 172 16.81 2.54 8.73
C PRO A 172 17.63 3.79 8.37
N LEU A 173 18.94 3.77 8.62
CA LEU A 173 19.85 4.87 8.28
C LEU A 173 20.05 5.02 6.76
N VAL A 174 20.28 3.91 6.06
CA VAL A 174 20.42 3.91 4.59
C VAL A 174 19.12 4.36 3.94
N THR A 175 17.98 3.89 4.44
CA THR A 175 16.65 4.32 4.00
C THR A 175 16.42 5.80 4.27
N ALA A 176 16.74 6.30 5.47
CA ALA A 176 16.61 7.71 5.80
C ALA A 176 17.44 8.59 4.85
N ALA A 177 18.70 8.24 4.62
CA ALA A 177 19.58 8.95 3.69
C ALA A 177 19.03 8.95 2.26
N TRP A 178 18.53 7.80 1.80
CA TRP A 178 17.92 7.67 0.49
C TRP A 178 16.64 8.51 0.34
N LEU A 179 15.74 8.48 1.34
CA LEU A 179 14.49 9.24 1.33
C LEU A 179 14.76 10.74 1.24
N LEU A 180 15.74 11.24 2.00
CA LEU A 180 16.16 12.63 1.96
C LEU A 180 16.77 13.01 0.61
N LEU A 181 17.67 12.18 0.07
CA LEU A 181 18.27 12.40 -1.24
C LEU A 181 17.20 12.40 -2.36
N ALA A 182 16.29 11.42 -2.34
CA ALA A 182 15.21 11.32 -3.32
C ALA A 182 14.26 12.51 -3.25
N CYS A 183 13.87 12.94 -2.04
CA CYS A 183 13.07 14.14 -1.83
C CYS A 183 13.78 15.39 -2.37
N TYR A 184 15.06 15.57 -2.04
CA TYR A 184 15.86 16.69 -2.50
C TYR A 184 15.93 16.75 -4.02
N LEU A 185 16.30 15.63 -4.66
CA LEU A 185 16.44 15.55 -6.12
C LEU A 185 15.12 15.77 -6.86
N LYS A 186 13.98 15.32 -6.30
CA LYS A 186 12.66 15.43 -6.94
C LYS A 186 12.01 16.81 -6.75
N THR A 187 12.22 17.46 -5.61
CA THR A 187 11.46 18.67 -5.24
C THR A 187 12.29 19.94 -5.16
N ARG A 188 13.53 19.83 -4.66
CA ARG A 188 14.35 20.98 -4.22
C ARG A 188 13.60 21.96 -3.30
N ASN A 189 12.57 21.48 -2.60
CA ASN A 189 11.68 22.29 -1.77
C ASN A 189 12.01 22.08 -0.28
N GLY A 190 12.37 23.16 0.42
CA GLY A 190 12.74 23.12 1.84
C GLY A 190 11.65 22.57 2.75
N ALA A 191 10.38 22.86 2.49
CA ALA A 191 9.26 22.34 3.28
C ALA A 191 9.11 20.83 3.13
N CYS A 192 9.24 20.29 1.91
CA CYS A 192 9.20 18.84 1.67
C CYS A 192 10.39 18.11 2.30
N ILE A 193 11.59 18.73 2.28
CA ILE A 193 12.79 18.17 2.92
C ILE A 193 12.62 18.14 4.44
N CYS A 194 12.15 19.24 5.05
CA CYS A 194 11.85 19.31 6.48
C CYS A 194 10.77 18.29 6.90
N ALA A 195 9.73 18.12 6.08
CA ALA A 195 8.68 17.14 6.30
C ALA A 195 9.22 15.70 6.22
N THR A 196 10.06 15.40 5.22
CA THR A 196 10.74 14.11 5.09
C THR A 196 11.57 13.79 6.33
N PHE A 197 12.38 14.75 6.80
CA PHE A 197 13.19 14.59 8.02
C PHE A 197 12.33 14.35 9.26
N SER A 198 11.23 15.11 9.40
CA SER A 198 10.29 14.95 10.50
C SER A 198 9.63 13.56 10.50
N GLY A 199 9.20 13.09 9.32
CA GLY A 199 8.61 11.76 9.18
C GLY A 199 9.62 10.65 9.51
N ILE A 200 10.88 10.76 9.08
CA ILE A 200 11.95 9.82 9.45
C ILE A 200 12.12 9.78 10.97
N LYS A 201 12.23 10.94 11.63
CA LYS A 201 12.39 11.03 13.09
C LYS A 201 11.23 10.35 13.82
N ASP A 202 10.01 10.60 13.38
CA ASP A 202 8.81 10.02 14.00
C ASP A 202 8.72 8.50 13.75
N GLY A 203 9.08 8.01 12.56
CA GLY A 203 9.14 6.58 12.26
C GLY A 203 10.21 5.83 13.09
N ILE A 204 11.34 6.49 13.40
CA ILE A 204 12.35 5.94 14.31
C ILE A 204 11.82 5.90 15.74
N SER A 205 11.25 7.02 16.21
CA SER A 205 11.02 7.29 17.64
C SER A 205 9.70 6.77 18.24
N ARG A 206 8.67 6.36 17.46
CA ARG A 206 7.32 6.12 18.02
C ARG A 206 6.71 4.75 17.80
N SER A 207 5.89 4.34 18.78
CA SER A 207 4.74 3.42 18.67
C SER A 207 3.48 4.18 18.18
N ALA A 208 2.48 3.44 17.71
CA ALA A 208 1.36 3.88 16.89
C ALA A 208 0.48 5.06 17.38
N SER A 209 0.41 5.35 18.69
CA SER A 209 -0.72 6.08 19.28
C SER A 209 -0.62 7.62 19.26
N ASP A 210 0.59 8.19 19.31
CA ASP A 210 0.74 9.61 19.70
C ASP A 210 0.93 10.59 18.53
N TRP A 211 1.02 10.10 17.30
CA TRP A 211 1.46 10.92 16.16
C TRP A 211 0.30 11.63 15.44
N GLN A 212 -0.91 11.07 15.38
CA GLN A 212 -2.04 11.69 14.67
C GLN A 212 -2.42 13.04 15.29
N SER A 213 -2.61 13.09 16.61
CA SER A 213 -2.96 14.32 17.34
C SER A 213 -1.88 15.39 17.22
N GLN A 214 -0.61 15.01 17.31
CA GLN A 214 0.52 15.95 17.21
C GLN A 214 0.80 16.39 15.78
N PHE A 215 0.53 15.53 14.78
CA PHE A 215 0.75 15.84 13.38
C PHE A 215 -0.24 16.90 12.87
N PHE A 216 -1.55 16.72 13.07
CA PHE A 216 -2.53 17.73 12.68
C PHE A 216 -2.27 19.07 13.39
N THR A 217 -1.93 19.03 14.68
CA THR A 217 -1.55 20.24 15.43
C THR A 217 -0.31 20.94 14.83
N ARG A 218 0.73 20.20 14.45
CA ARG A 218 1.99 20.76 13.94
C ARG A 218 1.94 21.18 12.47
N VAL A 219 1.16 20.46 11.65
CA VAL A 219 0.96 20.76 10.24
C VAL A 219 0.07 21.98 10.08
N ASN A 220 -1.04 22.06 10.82
CA ASN A 220 -1.90 23.25 10.80
C ASN A 220 -1.14 24.48 11.32
N ALA A 221 -0.31 24.33 12.36
CA ALA A 221 0.52 25.43 12.88
C ALA A 221 1.66 25.89 11.94
N LYS A 222 2.13 25.05 11.00
CA LYS A 222 3.24 25.38 10.08
C LYS A 222 2.82 25.67 8.64
N LEU A 223 1.64 25.20 8.21
CA LEU A 223 1.15 25.39 6.84
C LEU A 223 0.10 26.50 6.72
N GLY A 224 -0.40 27.07 7.82
CA GLY A 224 -1.32 28.20 7.79
C GLY A 224 -2.68 27.89 7.15
N THR A 225 -3.01 26.61 6.97
CA THR A 225 -4.27 26.14 6.41
C THR A 225 -5.10 25.53 7.53
N GLU A 226 -6.10 26.26 8.01
CA GLU A 226 -7.20 25.67 8.76
C GLU A 226 -8.00 24.80 7.80
N VAL A 227 -8.10 23.50 8.11
CA VAL A 227 -9.08 22.63 7.46
C VAL A 227 -10.32 22.70 8.34
N GLU A 228 -11.35 23.42 7.87
CA GLU A 228 -12.68 23.43 8.48
C GLU A 228 -13.24 21.99 8.52
N GLN A 229 -13.86 21.67 9.66
CA GLN A 229 -14.40 20.36 10.03
C GLN A 229 -15.61 19.96 9.18
#